data_AF-A0AAD3R947-F1
#
_entry.id   AF-A0AAD3R947-F1
#
_cell.length_a   1.000
_cell.length_b   1.000
_cell.length_c   1.000
_cell.angle_alpha   90.00
_cell.angle_beta   90.00
_cell.angle_gamma   90.00
#
_symmetry.space_group_name_H-M   'P 1'
#
loop_
_entity.id
_entity.type
_entity.pdbx_description
1 polymer ?
#
loop_
_entity_poly.entity_id
_entity_poly.type
_entity_poly.pdbx_seq_one_letter_code
_entity_poly.pdbx_strand_id
1 'polypeptide(L)'
;MASEVTGCQRVSVLCVKSPTGCCIWISVFLLLIFIQVSASLVYFGGVFAIFDDVLISPFQICPRHGELYFYSVRGAESKININILEPAVILSLYVSVVLVAFALLSMVLAAYTKDKPTLKCSMVCQAASGLLIVIGIIGFMILNHSCLIGGHMMLSFYVCVGVQVELALTTVLTYALGRRLTPNWK
;
A
#
# COMPACT_ATOMS: atom_id res chain seq x y z
N MET A 1 -37.55 -10.52 10.57
CA MET A 1 -36.84 -9.63 9.61
C MET A 1 -35.37 -9.96 9.67
N ALA A 2 -34.89 -10.78 8.72
CA ALA A 2 -33.49 -11.13 8.57
C ALA A 2 -33.18 -11.01 7.09
N SER A 3 -32.61 -9.87 6.68
CA SER A 3 -32.14 -9.60 5.33
C SER A 3 -30.68 -9.16 5.40
N GLU A 4 -29.89 -9.68 4.46
CA GLU A 4 -28.60 -9.16 4.00
C GLU A 4 -27.35 -9.31 4.89
N VAL A 5 -26.76 -10.51 4.84
CA VAL A 5 -25.30 -10.68 4.97
C VAL A 5 -24.79 -11.70 3.93
N THR A 6 -25.08 -11.48 2.65
CA THR A 6 -24.75 -12.45 1.57
C THR A 6 -23.51 -12.10 0.72
N GLY A 7 -22.93 -10.90 0.89
CA GLY A 7 -21.74 -10.47 0.13
C GLY A 7 -20.43 -11.10 0.61
N CYS A 8 -20.22 -11.23 1.92
CA CYS A 8 -18.96 -11.72 2.51
C CYS A 8 -18.78 -13.25 2.38
N GLN A 9 -19.85 -13.96 2.05
CA GLN A 9 -19.90 -15.42 2.05
C GLN A 9 -19.35 -16.05 0.76
N ARG A 10 -19.46 -15.40 -0.41
CA ARG A 10 -19.04 -16.03 -1.69
C ARG A 10 -17.53 -16.14 -1.86
N VAL A 11 -16.76 -15.12 -1.47
CA VAL A 11 -15.28 -15.20 -1.53
C VAL A 11 -14.76 -16.24 -0.53
N SER A 12 -15.45 -16.40 0.60
CA SER A 12 -15.09 -17.36 1.63
C SER A 12 -15.58 -18.79 1.38
N VAL A 13 -16.31 -19.07 0.28
CA VAL A 13 -16.72 -20.42 -0.17
C VAL A 13 -15.63 -21.11 -1.00
N LEU A 14 -14.85 -20.38 -1.81
CA LEU A 14 -13.71 -20.95 -2.56
C LEU A 14 -12.60 -21.46 -1.63
N CYS A 15 -12.40 -20.78 -0.50
CA CYS A 15 -11.41 -21.11 0.53
C CYS A 15 -11.81 -22.34 1.39
N VAL A 16 -13.00 -22.93 1.20
CA VAL A 16 -13.53 -24.04 2.03
C VAL A 16 -12.93 -25.40 1.66
N LYS A 17 -12.54 -25.61 0.40
CA LYS A 17 -12.15 -26.94 -0.10
C LYS A 17 -10.68 -27.30 0.10
N SER A 18 -9.78 -26.31 0.23
CA SER A 18 -8.36 -26.55 0.49
C SER A 18 -7.72 -25.32 1.15
N PRO A 19 -7.34 -25.38 2.43
CA PRO A 19 -6.66 -24.27 3.11
C PRO A 19 -5.35 -23.89 2.40
N THR A 20 -4.62 -24.87 1.88
CA THR A 20 -3.41 -24.64 1.07
C THR A 20 -3.72 -23.89 -0.22
N GLY A 21 -4.83 -24.22 -0.89
CA GLY A 21 -5.27 -23.49 -2.09
C GLY A 21 -5.56 -22.02 -1.80
N CYS A 22 -6.17 -21.72 -0.66
CA CYS A 22 -6.45 -20.36 -0.24
C CYS A 22 -5.17 -19.56 0.08
N CYS A 23 -4.17 -20.18 0.75
CA CYS A 23 -2.85 -19.57 0.93
C CYS A 23 -2.17 -19.22 -0.39
N ILE A 24 -2.28 -20.12 -1.39
CA ILE A 24 -1.70 -19.89 -2.73
C ILE A 24 -2.36 -18.69 -3.39
N TRP A 25 -3.69 -18.59 -3.38
CA TRP A 25 -4.39 -17.43 -3.95
C TRP A 25 -4.02 -16.13 -3.25
N ILE A 26 -3.98 -16.10 -1.91
CA ILE A 26 -3.53 -14.92 -1.15
C ILE A 26 -2.10 -14.54 -1.53
N SER A 27 -1.20 -15.53 -1.71
CA SER A 27 0.18 -15.27 -2.15
C SER A 27 0.23 -14.70 -3.56
N VAL A 28 -0.61 -15.17 -4.48
CA VAL A 28 -0.73 -14.59 -5.83
C VAL A 28 -1.20 -13.14 -5.76
N PHE A 29 -2.20 -12.82 -4.94
CA PHE A 29 -2.64 -11.44 -4.73
C PHE A 29 -1.54 -10.55 -4.15
N LEU A 30 -0.81 -11.03 -3.12
CA LEU A 30 0.32 -10.30 -2.54
C LEU A 30 1.45 -10.08 -3.56
N LEU A 31 1.70 -11.05 -4.44
CA LEU A 31 2.67 -10.89 -5.52
C LEU A 31 2.22 -9.84 -6.54
N LEU A 32 0.94 -9.82 -6.91
CA LEU A 32 0.38 -8.79 -7.79
C LEU A 32 0.50 -7.39 -7.16
N ILE A 33 0.14 -7.26 -5.89
CA ILE A 33 0.31 -6.02 -5.11
C ILE A 33 1.78 -5.59 -5.12
N PHE A 34 2.70 -6.52 -4.84
CA PHE A 34 4.14 -6.24 -4.86
C PHE A 34 4.61 -5.72 -6.22
N ILE A 35 4.17 -6.33 -7.31
CA ILE A 35 4.50 -5.90 -8.67
C ILE A 35 3.91 -4.51 -8.96
N GLN A 36 2.63 -4.28 -8.64
CA GLN A 36 1.97 -2.98 -8.86
C GLN A 36 2.65 -1.85 -8.08
N VAL A 37 2.95 -2.07 -6.80
CA VAL A 37 3.64 -1.10 -5.94
C VAL A 37 5.06 -0.84 -6.43
N SER A 38 5.79 -1.89 -6.80
CA SER A 38 7.16 -1.75 -7.32
C SER A 38 7.17 -1.04 -8.68
N ALA A 39 6.24 -1.35 -9.58
CA ALA A 39 6.11 -0.66 -10.86
C ALA A 39 5.76 0.82 -10.64
N SER A 40 4.78 1.13 -9.78
CA SER A 40 4.37 2.51 -9.49
C SER A 40 5.49 3.35 -8.86
N LEU A 41 6.18 2.80 -7.85
CA LEU A 41 7.20 3.56 -7.11
C LEU A 41 8.59 3.55 -7.78
N VAL A 42 9.03 2.40 -8.29
CA VAL A 42 10.40 2.22 -8.81
C VAL A 42 10.45 2.51 -10.31
N TYR A 43 9.55 1.94 -11.10
CA TYR A 43 9.60 2.05 -12.56
C TYR A 43 9.07 3.40 -13.05
N PHE A 44 7.93 3.87 -12.53
CA PHE A 44 7.40 5.19 -12.83
C PHE A 44 8.00 6.30 -11.95
N GLY A 45 9.04 6.00 -11.17
CA GLY A 45 9.70 6.95 -10.28
C GLY A 45 8.78 7.60 -9.24
N GLY A 46 7.64 6.96 -8.93
CA GLY A 46 6.65 7.48 -7.99
C GLY A 46 5.96 8.78 -8.42
N VAL A 47 5.92 9.11 -9.71
CA VAL A 47 5.24 10.34 -10.17
C VAL A 47 3.75 10.27 -9.87
N PHE A 48 3.27 11.14 -8.99
CA PHE A 48 1.88 11.13 -8.51
C PHE A 48 1.01 12.25 -9.08
N ALA A 49 1.58 13.37 -9.51
CA ALA A 49 0.82 14.45 -10.12
C ALA A 49 1.59 15.11 -11.27
N ILE A 50 0.84 15.72 -12.19
CA ILE A 50 1.36 16.63 -13.21
C ILE A 50 0.69 17.99 -13.03
N PHE A 51 1.50 19.04 -13.01
CA PHE A 51 1.05 20.44 -13.00
C PHE A 51 1.89 21.21 -14.02
N ASP A 52 1.28 21.84 -15.03
CA ASP A 52 1.96 22.62 -16.08
C ASP A 52 3.24 21.95 -16.63
N ASP A 53 3.12 20.69 -17.07
CA ASP A 53 4.22 19.84 -17.57
C ASP A 53 5.35 19.51 -16.57
N VAL A 54 5.16 19.82 -15.28
CA VAL A 54 6.04 19.44 -14.18
C VAL A 54 5.54 18.15 -13.53
N LEU A 55 6.41 17.13 -13.51
CA LEU A 55 6.16 15.85 -12.86
C LEU A 55 6.48 15.99 -11.36
N ILE A 56 5.48 15.75 -10.52
CA ILE A 56 5.62 15.80 -9.07
C ILE A 56 5.71 14.37 -8.55
N SER A 57 6.89 14.01 -8.04
CA SER A 57 7.17 12.74 -7.39
C SER A 57 7.57 12.98 -5.93
N PRO A 58 7.21 12.06 -5.00
CA PRO A 58 7.78 12.09 -3.65
C PRO A 58 9.30 11.90 -3.63
N PHE A 59 9.90 11.39 -4.71
CA PHE A 59 11.34 11.11 -4.81
C PHE A 59 12.11 12.18 -5.57
N GLN A 60 11.43 12.99 -6.40
CA GLN A 60 12.03 14.07 -7.19
C GLN A 60 11.01 15.19 -7.44
N ILE A 61 11.29 16.37 -6.90
CA ILE A 61 10.67 17.62 -7.35
C ILE A 61 11.57 18.15 -8.47
N CYS A 62 11.38 17.68 -9.70
CA CYS A 62 12.19 18.14 -10.84
C CYS A 62 11.50 19.29 -11.57
N PRO A 63 12.01 20.54 -11.52
CA PRO A 63 11.52 21.60 -12.40
C PRO A 63 12.03 21.34 -13.81
N ARG A 64 11.14 21.27 -14.80
CA ARG A 64 11.53 21.05 -16.20
C ARG A 64 12.17 22.28 -16.86
N HIS A 65 12.05 23.47 -16.25
CA HIS A 65 12.46 24.74 -16.88
C HIS A 65 12.96 25.82 -15.89
N GLY A 66 14.04 25.55 -15.13
CA GLY A 66 14.97 26.60 -14.66
C GLY A 66 14.50 27.76 -13.77
N GLU A 67 13.21 27.97 -13.52
CA GLU A 67 12.70 29.09 -12.74
C GLU A 67 11.90 28.61 -11.54
N LEU A 68 12.52 28.71 -10.37
CA LEU A 68 11.91 28.48 -9.06
C LEU A 68 10.85 29.56 -8.79
N TYR A 69 9.59 29.30 -9.15
CA TYR A 69 8.48 29.90 -8.40
C TYR A 69 8.21 29.04 -7.17
N PHE A 70 9.07 29.18 -6.15
CA PHE A 70 8.69 28.82 -4.80
C PHE A 70 7.59 29.80 -4.37
N TYR A 71 6.33 29.43 -4.59
CA TYR A 71 5.25 29.97 -3.76
C TYR A 71 5.39 29.36 -2.36
N SER A 72 6.45 29.76 -1.66
CA SER A 72 6.61 29.58 -0.22
C SER A 72 5.66 30.55 0.48
N VAL A 73 4.35 30.32 0.37
CA VAL A 73 3.39 30.91 1.31
C VAL A 73 3.46 30.10 2.60
N ARG A 74 4.52 30.31 3.37
CA ARG A 74 4.60 30.14 4.83
C ARG A 74 6.02 30.45 5.27
N GLY A 75 6.17 31.61 5.91
CA GLY A 75 7.44 32.08 6.45
C GLY A 75 8.11 31.06 7.38
N ALA A 76 9.44 31.13 7.40
CA ALA A 76 10.46 30.60 8.32
C ALA A 76 10.19 29.39 9.24
N GLU A 77 9.00 29.21 9.82
CA GLU A 77 8.61 28.08 10.67
C GLU A 77 8.25 26.82 9.85
N SER A 78 7.95 26.94 8.56
CA SER A 78 7.59 25.81 7.68
C SER A 78 8.78 25.01 7.16
N LYS A 79 9.97 25.61 7.11
CA LYS A 79 11.16 25.01 6.48
C LYS A 79 11.66 23.77 7.21
N ILE A 80 11.52 23.73 8.54
CA ILE A 80 11.96 22.60 9.37
C ILE A 80 10.99 21.41 9.24
N ASN A 81 9.68 21.68 9.19
CA ASN A 81 8.66 20.64 9.07
C ASN A 81 8.65 19.98 7.68
N ILE A 82 8.92 20.73 6.61
CA ILE A 82 9.01 20.20 5.24
C ILE A 82 10.23 19.26 5.10
N ASN A 83 11.37 19.63 5.68
CA ASN A 83 12.61 18.83 5.60
C ASN A 83 12.53 17.45 6.27
N ILE A 84 11.67 17.26 7.28
CA ILE A 84 11.48 15.95 7.94
C ILE A 84 10.36 15.16 7.26
N LEU A 85 9.33 15.84 6.77
CA LEU A 85 8.15 15.20 6.21
C LEU A 85 8.44 14.53 4.86
N GLU A 86 9.28 15.14 4.02
CA GLU A 86 9.69 14.56 2.73
C GLU A 86 10.41 13.19 2.86
N PRO A 87 11.50 13.05 3.64
CA PRO A 87 12.13 11.75 3.84
C PRO A 87 11.22 10.77 4.58
N ALA A 88 10.31 11.24 5.44
CA ALA A 88 9.32 10.39 6.08
C ALA A 88 8.31 9.80 5.07
N VAL A 89 7.87 10.59 4.08
CA VAL A 89 7.00 10.11 2.99
C VAL A 89 7.74 9.07 2.13
N ILE A 90 8.96 9.38 1.69
CA ILE A 90 9.81 8.45 0.92
C ILE A 90 10.00 7.14 1.68
N LEU A 91 10.40 7.23 2.96
CA LEU A 91 10.65 6.07 3.80
C LEU A 91 9.35 5.26 4.02
N SER A 92 8.22 5.93 4.26
CA SER A 92 6.94 5.24 4.45
C SER A 92 6.54 4.41 3.22
N LEU A 93 6.70 4.96 2.01
CA LEU A 93 6.37 4.25 0.77
C LEU A 93 7.36 3.11 0.49
N TYR A 94 8.65 3.32 0.74
CA TYR A 94 9.67 2.30 0.51
C TYR A 94 9.59 1.15 1.52
N VAL A 95 9.43 1.46 2.81
CA VAL A 95 9.25 0.45 3.87
C VAL A 95 7.97 -0.36 3.62
N SER A 96 6.92 0.26 3.07
CA SER A 96 5.71 -0.46 2.68
C SER A 96 5.99 -1.57 1.66
N VAL A 97 6.81 -1.30 0.63
CA VAL A 97 7.22 -2.30 -0.39
C VAL A 97 7.92 -3.48 0.28
N VAL A 98 8.88 -3.18 1.17
CA VAL A 98 9.64 -4.19 1.90
C VAL A 98 8.70 -5.03 2.77
N LEU A 99 7.74 -4.42 3.46
CA LEU A 99 6.75 -5.14 4.27
C LEU A 99 5.83 -6.02 3.43
N VAL A 100 5.43 -5.62 2.21
CA VAL A 100 4.67 -6.50 1.31
C VAL A 100 5.50 -7.73 0.93
N ALA A 101 6.79 -7.57 0.63
CA ALA A 101 7.67 -8.70 0.33
C ALA A 101 7.80 -9.66 1.54
N PHE A 102 7.95 -9.14 2.76
CA PHE A 102 7.94 -9.94 3.98
C PHE A 102 6.59 -10.62 4.24
N ALA A 103 5.47 -9.93 3.95
CA ALA A 103 4.13 -10.50 4.04
C ALA A 103 3.95 -11.68 3.08
N LEU A 104 4.45 -11.55 1.85
CA LEU A 104 4.43 -12.61 0.85
C LEU A 104 5.28 -13.81 1.30
N LEU A 105 6.53 -13.57 1.72
CA LEU A 105 7.43 -14.63 2.18
C LEU A 105 6.85 -15.39 3.38
N SER A 106 6.31 -14.66 4.36
CA SER A 106 5.67 -15.27 5.52
C SER A 106 4.39 -16.02 5.16
N MET A 107 3.60 -15.57 4.19
CA MET A 107 2.42 -16.29 3.72
C MET A 107 2.80 -17.61 3.04
N VAL A 108 3.82 -17.61 2.17
CA VAL A 108 4.34 -18.82 1.52
C VAL A 108 4.91 -19.78 2.56
N LEU A 109 5.69 -19.26 3.52
CA LEU A 109 6.24 -20.08 4.59
C LEU A 109 5.13 -20.68 5.46
N ALA A 110 4.11 -19.91 5.83
CA ALA A 110 2.96 -20.39 6.58
C ALA A 110 2.18 -21.47 5.82
N ALA A 111 2.13 -21.40 4.49
CA ALA A 111 1.52 -22.45 3.67
C ALA A 111 2.30 -23.78 3.72
N TYR A 112 3.64 -23.71 3.82
CA TYR A 112 4.51 -24.88 3.88
C TYR A 112 4.62 -25.47 5.29
N THR A 113 4.97 -24.64 6.28
CA THR A 113 5.20 -25.06 7.66
C THR A 113 3.91 -25.30 8.45
N LYS A 114 2.77 -24.79 7.95
CA LYS A 114 1.48 -24.79 8.64
C LYS A 114 1.59 -24.13 10.03
N ASP A 115 2.39 -23.07 10.13
CA ASP A 115 2.70 -22.42 11.39
C ASP A 115 1.91 -21.12 11.62
N LYS A 116 1.29 -21.01 12.79
CA LYS A 116 0.39 -19.92 13.18
C LYS A 116 1.05 -18.55 13.40
N PRO A 117 2.22 -18.43 14.07
CA PRO A 117 2.90 -17.16 14.22
C PRO A 117 3.37 -16.62 12.88
N THR A 118 3.75 -17.48 11.92
CA THR A 118 4.12 -17.05 10.56
C THR A 118 2.95 -16.41 9.82
N LEU A 119 1.75 -16.99 9.92
CA LEU A 119 0.53 -16.40 9.36
C LEU A 119 0.17 -15.06 10.01
N LYS A 120 0.31 -14.95 11.34
CA LYS A 120 0.11 -13.69 12.06
C LYS A 120 1.12 -12.62 11.64
N CYS A 121 2.38 -13.01 11.44
CA CYS A 121 3.43 -12.13 10.93
C CYS A 121 3.03 -11.56 9.57
N SER A 122 2.58 -12.41 8.63
CA SER A 122 2.08 -11.95 7.33
C SER A 122 0.96 -10.91 7.47
N MET A 123 -0.04 -11.19 8.31
CA MET A 123 -1.15 -10.28 8.55
C MET A 123 -0.71 -8.92 9.13
N VAL A 124 0.22 -8.93 10.09
CA VAL A 124 0.77 -7.69 10.68
C VAL A 124 1.55 -6.90 9.63
N CYS A 125 2.37 -7.56 8.81
CA CYS A 125 3.10 -6.91 7.72
C CYS A 125 2.16 -6.30 6.67
N GLN A 126 1.09 -6.99 6.29
CA GLN A 126 0.07 -6.45 5.37
C GLN A 126 -0.60 -5.20 5.94
N ALA A 127 -1.05 -5.26 7.20
CA ALA A 127 -1.71 -4.13 7.86
C ALA A 127 -0.76 -2.93 8.05
N ALA A 128 0.48 -3.18 8.47
CA ALA A 128 1.50 -2.14 8.63
C ALA A 128 1.87 -1.49 7.30
N SER A 129 2.00 -2.28 6.23
CA SER A 129 2.23 -1.77 4.87
C SER A 129 1.08 -0.88 4.40
N GLY A 130 -0.17 -1.31 4.56
CA GLY A 130 -1.33 -0.49 4.23
C GLY A 130 -1.33 0.85 4.98
N LEU A 131 -1.07 0.83 6.29
CA LEU A 131 -1.00 2.05 7.09
C LEU A 131 0.10 3.00 6.61
N LEU A 132 1.29 2.48 6.31
CA LEU A 132 2.41 3.28 5.83
C LEU A 132 2.16 3.89 4.45
N ILE A 133 1.52 3.16 3.52
CA ILE A 133 1.12 3.74 2.22
C ILE A 133 0.08 4.86 2.45
N VAL A 134 -0.87 4.73 3.38
CA VAL A 134 -1.85 5.79 3.69
C VAL A 134 -1.12 7.01 4.23
N ILE A 135 -0.21 6.81 5.20
CA ILE A 135 0.60 7.90 5.77
C ILE A 135 1.42 8.59 4.69
N GLY A 136 2.05 7.82 3.78
CA GLY A 136 2.81 8.35 2.66
C GLY A 136 1.96 9.19 1.71
N ILE A 137 0.76 8.71 1.34
CA ILE A 137 -0.18 9.44 0.48
C ILE A 137 -0.64 10.74 1.16
N ILE A 138 -1.04 10.68 2.44
CA ILE A 138 -1.48 11.87 3.19
C ILE A 138 -0.34 12.87 3.30
N GLY A 139 0.87 12.41 3.66
CA GLY A 139 2.05 13.27 3.73
C GLY A 139 2.38 13.92 2.39
N PHE A 140 2.29 13.16 1.29
CA PHE A 140 2.46 13.68 -0.06
C PHE A 140 1.41 14.76 -0.41
N MET A 141 0.14 14.52 -0.06
CA MET A 141 -0.94 15.50 -0.26
C MET A 141 -0.73 16.77 0.55
N ILE A 142 -0.23 16.67 1.79
CA ILE A 142 0.08 17.83 2.63
C ILE A 142 1.23 18.64 2.03
N LEU A 143 2.30 17.97 1.58
CA LEU A 143 3.47 18.61 0.97
C LEU A 143 3.13 19.33 -0.34
N ASN A 144 2.24 18.74 -1.15
CA ASN A 144 1.93 19.22 -2.50
C ASN A 144 0.54 19.83 -2.62
N HIS A 145 -0.12 20.17 -1.51
CA HIS A 145 -1.51 20.63 -1.48
C HIS A 145 -1.78 21.78 -2.48
N SER A 146 -0.88 22.78 -2.52
CA SER A 146 -1.01 23.93 -3.43
C SER A 146 -0.93 23.54 -4.91
N CYS A 147 -0.10 22.56 -5.26
CA CYS A 147 0.05 22.07 -6.63
C CYS A 147 -1.12 21.15 -7.03
N LEU A 148 -1.68 20.40 -6.08
CA LEU A 148 -2.78 19.48 -6.31
C LEU A 148 -4.12 20.18 -6.58
N ILE A 149 -4.32 21.41 -6.09
CA ILE A 149 -5.57 22.16 -6.33
C ILE A 149 -5.76 22.50 -7.82
N GLY A 150 -4.67 22.66 -8.58
CA GLY A 150 -4.74 22.95 -10.02
C GLY A 150 -4.18 21.84 -10.91
N GLY A 151 -3.68 20.74 -10.34
CA GLY A 151 -2.99 19.68 -11.07
C GLY A 151 -3.85 18.44 -11.34
N HIS A 152 -3.47 17.66 -12.34
CA HIS A 152 -4.08 16.36 -12.61
C HIS A 152 -3.33 15.24 -11.87
N MET A 153 -4.07 14.35 -11.22
CA MET A 153 -3.52 13.16 -10.56
C MET A 153 -3.10 12.13 -11.62
N MET A 154 -1.92 11.55 -11.45
CA MET A 154 -1.37 10.55 -12.37
C MET A 154 -1.92 9.16 -12.09
N LEU A 155 -1.82 8.28 -13.10
CA LEU A 155 -2.19 6.87 -12.99
C LEU A 155 -1.53 6.19 -11.78
N SER A 156 -0.27 6.49 -11.48
CA SER A 156 0.47 5.93 -10.35
C SER A 156 -0.18 6.21 -9.00
N PHE A 157 -0.80 7.40 -8.83
CA PHE A 157 -1.55 7.74 -7.62
C PHE A 157 -2.77 6.83 -7.47
N TYR A 158 -3.55 6.67 -8.56
CA TYR A 158 -4.71 5.77 -8.56
C TYR A 158 -4.32 4.31 -8.34
N VAL A 159 -3.19 3.86 -8.88
CA VAL A 159 -2.64 2.52 -8.61
C VAL A 159 -2.31 2.37 -7.13
N CYS A 160 -1.67 3.36 -6.50
CA CYS A 160 -1.39 3.33 -5.05
C CYS A 160 -2.67 3.27 -4.21
N VAL A 161 -3.73 3.99 -4.60
CA VAL A 161 -5.05 3.89 -3.93
C VAL A 161 -5.71 2.53 -4.18
N GLY A 162 -5.61 1.98 -5.38
CA GLY A 162 -6.11 0.64 -5.71
C GLY A 162 -5.44 -0.45 -4.87
N VAL A 163 -4.11 -0.38 -4.77
CA VAL A 163 -3.30 -1.24 -3.90
C VAL A 163 -3.80 -1.24 -2.45
N GLN A 164 -4.26 -0.10 -1.93
CA GLN A 164 -4.80 -0.06 -0.57
C GLN A 164 -6.05 -0.90 -0.39
N VAL A 165 -6.96 -0.83 -1.36
CA VAL A 165 -8.17 -1.64 -1.35
C VAL A 165 -7.79 -3.12 -1.45
N GLU A 166 -6.86 -3.47 -2.33
CA GLU A 166 -6.36 -4.84 -2.47
C GLU A 166 -5.70 -5.35 -1.17
N LEU A 167 -4.83 -4.56 -0.53
CA LEU A 167 -4.19 -4.89 0.75
C LEU A 167 -5.20 -5.07 1.88
N ALA A 168 -6.22 -4.21 1.95
CA ALA A 168 -7.29 -4.34 2.93
C ALA A 168 -8.05 -5.67 2.73
N LEU A 169 -8.38 -6.01 1.48
CA LEU A 169 -9.03 -7.27 1.13
C LEU A 169 -8.15 -8.47 1.47
N THR A 170 -6.87 -8.48 1.10
CA THR A 170 -5.95 -9.59 1.43
C THR A 170 -5.76 -9.74 2.93
N THR A 171 -5.72 -8.64 3.69
CA THR A 171 -5.61 -8.68 5.15
C THR A 171 -6.84 -9.33 5.77
N VAL A 172 -8.04 -8.96 5.32
CA VAL A 172 -9.31 -9.56 5.77
C VAL A 172 -9.37 -11.05 5.42
N LEU A 173 -8.93 -11.43 4.21
CA LEU A 173 -8.85 -12.83 3.79
C LEU A 173 -7.85 -13.63 4.62
N THR A 174 -6.67 -13.08 4.87
CA THR A 174 -5.62 -13.69 5.72
C THR A 174 -6.14 -13.90 7.15
N TYR A 175 -6.87 -12.91 7.69
CA TYR A 175 -7.50 -13.01 9.00
C TYR A 175 -8.58 -14.11 9.03
N ALA A 176 -9.48 -14.14 8.04
CA ALA A 176 -10.52 -15.16 7.94
C ALA A 176 -9.93 -16.56 7.81
N LEU A 177 -8.85 -16.70 7.04
CA LEU A 177 -8.09 -17.93 6.89
C LEU A 177 -7.47 -18.35 8.24
N GLY A 178 -6.84 -17.44 8.97
CA GLY A 178 -6.25 -17.71 10.29
C GLY A 178 -7.26 -18.18 11.33
N ARG A 179 -8.48 -17.60 11.35
CA ARG A 179 -9.55 -18.09 12.23
C ARG A 179 -9.98 -19.52 11.89
N ARG A 180 -10.05 -19.85 10.59
CA ARG A 180 -10.48 -21.18 10.12
C ARG A 180 -9.42 -22.27 10.26
N LEU A 181 -8.13 -21.91 10.23
CA LEU A 181 -7.02 -22.85 10.45
C LEU A 181 -6.80 -23.20 11.92
N THR A 182 -7.23 -22.31 12.83
CA THR A 182 -7.09 -22.50 14.29
C THR A 182 -7.63 -23.83 14.84
N PRO A 183 -8.79 -24.39 14.38
CA PRO A 183 -9.26 -25.70 14.85
C PRO A 183 -8.50 -26.91 14.31
N ASN A 184 -7.79 -26.79 13.18
CA ASN A 184 -7.18 -27.92 12.47
C ASN A 184 -5.65 -28.04 12.67
N TRP A 185 -5.02 -27.02 13.27
CA TRP A 185 -3.59 -27.02 13.61
C TRP A 185 -3.46 -27.37 15.10
N LYS A 186 -3.41 -28.68 15.38
CA LYS A 186 -3.02 -29.27 16.67
C LYS A 186 -1.68 -29.97 16.48
#